data_AF-A0A6P5K905-F1
#
_entry.id   AF-A0A6P5K905-F1
#
_cell.length_a   1.000
_cell.length_b   1.000
_cell.length_c   1.000
_cell.angle_alpha   90.00
_cell.angle_beta   90.00
_cell.angle_gamma   90.00
#
_symmetry.space_group_name_H-M   'P 1'
#
loop_
_entity.id
_entity.type
_entity.pdbx_description
1 polymer ?
#
loop_
_entity_poly.entity_id
_entity_poly.type
_entity_poly.pdbx_seq_one_letter_code
_entity_poly.pdbx_strand_id
1 'polypeptide(L)'
;MNILGLVLFALVLGVALKKLGTEGEELIRFFNAFNEATMVLVSWIMWYVPVGIMFLVGSKIVEMKDIVILVTSLGKYIFASILGHIIHGGIVLPLIYFVFTRKNPYRFLLGLLTPFATAFATCSSSATLPSMIKCIEENNGVDKSISRFILPIGATVNMDGAAIFQCVATVFIAQLNNVDLNAGQIFTILVTATAASVGAAGVPAGGVLTIAIILEAIGLPTHDLSLILAVDWIVDRTTTVVNVEGDALGAGILHYLNEKATKMVDHELSEVKVEAVPNCKSEDETSPLVTHRNPAPTPASVPELESKESVL
;
A
#
# COMPACT_ATOMS: atom_id res chain seq x y z
N MET A 1 -1.42 -29.51 -0.23
CA MET A 1 -2.56 -28.74 0.32
C MET A 1 -3.14 -27.88 -0.81
N ASN A 2 -4.47 -27.67 -0.94
CA ASN A 2 -5.01 -26.82 -2.01
C ASN A 2 -4.97 -25.34 -1.61
N ILE A 3 -3.80 -24.73 -1.77
CA ILE A 3 -3.52 -23.35 -1.35
C ILE A 3 -4.32 -22.35 -2.18
N LEU A 4 -4.41 -22.55 -3.50
CA LEU A 4 -5.19 -21.68 -4.38
C LEU A 4 -6.67 -21.66 -3.96
N GLY A 5 -7.22 -22.83 -3.62
CA GLY A 5 -8.58 -22.95 -3.08
C GLY A 5 -8.75 -22.26 -1.73
N LEU A 6 -7.75 -22.35 -0.84
CA LEU A 6 -7.76 -21.65 0.45
C LEU A 6 -7.71 -20.12 0.29
N VAL A 7 -6.89 -19.60 -0.61
CA VAL A 7 -6.80 -18.17 -0.92
C VAL A 7 -8.12 -17.65 -1.48
N LEU A 8 -8.68 -18.34 -2.48
CA LEU A 8 -9.99 -18.00 -3.06
C LEU A 8 -11.10 -18.02 -2.00
N PHE A 9 -11.12 -19.06 -1.17
CA PHE A 9 -12.07 -19.17 -0.08
C PHE A 9 -11.92 -18.02 0.93
N ALA A 10 -10.70 -17.71 1.36
CA ALA A 10 -10.43 -16.63 2.31
C ALA A 10 -10.85 -15.25 1.76
N LEU A 11 -10.63 -14.99 0.46
CA LEU A 11 -11.08 -13.77 -0.20
C LEU A 11 -12.61 -13.66 -0.21
N VAL A 12 -13.31 -14.72 -0.63
CA VAL A 12 -14.78 -14.73 -0.66
C VAL A 12 -15.36 -14.62 0.76
N LEU A 13 -14.76 -15.31 1.74
CA LEU A 13 -15.14 -15.25 3.14
C LEU A 13 -14.95 -13.83 3.71
N GLY A 14 -13.81 -13.20 3.44
CA GLY A 14 -13.55 -11.83 3.87
C GLY A 14 -14.57 -10.83 3.32
N VAL A 15 -14.94 -10.96 2.03
CA VAL A 15 -16.00 -10.14 1.41
C VAL A 15 -17.38 -10.43 2.03
N ALA A 16 -17.69 -11.69 2.30
CA ALA A 16 -18.94 -12.08 2.94
C ALA A 16 -19.05 -11.50 4.36
N LEU A 17 -18.02 -11.67 5.20
CA LEU A 17 -17.98 -11.12 6.57
C LEU A 17 -18.13 -9.59 6.57
N LYS A 18 -17.49 -8.90 5.61
CA LYS A 18 -17.65 -7.45 5.45
C LYS A 18 -19.10 -7.06 5.10
N LYS A 19 -19.81 -7.86 4.32
CA LYS A 19 -21.23 -7.61 3.97
C LYS A 19 -22.19 -7.85 5.14
N LEU A 20 -21.84 -8.69 6.11
CA LEU A 20 -22.65 -8.94 7.31
C LEU A 20 -22.68 -7.75 8.28
N GLY A 21 -21.83 -6.75 8.10
CA GLY A 21 -21.80 -5.56 8.95
C GLY A 21 -21.44 -5.90 10.39
N THR A 22 -22.29 -5.51 11.34
CA THR A 22 -22.05 -5.70 12.78
C THR A 22 -21.96 -7.17 13.19
N GLU A 23 -22.68 -8.07 12.51
CA GLU A 23 -22.60 -9.51 12.81
C GLU A 23 -21.27 -10.14 12.37
N GLY A 24 -20.61 -9.57 11.34
CA GLY A 24 -19.32 -10.04 10.87
C GLY A 24 -18.13 -9.56 11.71
N GLU A 25 -18.33 -8.56 12.56
CA GLU A 25 -17.26 -7.85 13.27
C GLU A 25 -16.53 -8.74 14.29
N GLU A 26 -17.26 -9.61 14.99
CA GLU A 26 -16.67 -10.56 15.95
C GLU A 26 -15.70 -11.53 15.27
N LEU A 27 -16.09 -12.07 14.12
CA LEU A 27 -15.27 -12.98 13.31
C LEU A 27 -14.05 -12.28 12.71
N ILE A 28 -14.22 -11.05 12.21
CA ILE A 28 -13.09 -10.24 11.71
C ILE A 28 -12.09 -9.99 12.85
N ARG A 29 -12.57 -9.64 14.04
CA ARG A 29 -11.72 -9.42 15.21
C ARG A 29 -10.99 -10.69 15.65
N PHE A 30 -11.67 -11.84 15.61
CA PHE A 30 -11.05 -13.14 15.85
C PHE A 30 -9.91 -13.42 14.86
N PHE A 31 -10.16 -13.30 13.56
CA PHE A 31 -9.13 -13.56 12.54
C PHE A 31 -7.94 -12.61 12.64
N ASN A 32 -8.18 -11.33 12.95
CA ASN A 32 -7.10 -10.37 13.19
C ASN A 32 -6.25 -10.75 14.40
N ALA A 33 -6.88 -11.11 15.54
CA ALA A 33 -6.14 -11.55 16.72
C ALA A 33 -5.37 -12.85 16.47
N PHE A 34 -5.95 -13.77 15.69
CA PHE A 34 -5.31 -15.02 15.29
C PHE A 34 -4.09 -14.78 14.38
N ASN A 35 -4.20 -13.85 13.42
CA ASN A 35 -3.09 -13.43 12.58
C ASN A 35 -1.94 -12.85 13.43
N GLU A 36 -2.26 -11.96 14.38
CA GLU A 36 -1.27 -11.36 15.27
C GLU A 36 -0.54 -12.43 16.11
N ALA A 37 -1.29 -13.38 16.69
CA ALA A 37 -0.70 -14.50 17.42
C ALA A 37 0.22 -15.36 16.53
N THR A 38 -0.18 -15.59 15.27
CA THR A 38 0.62 -16.32 14.30
C THR A 38 1.92 -15.58 13.96
N MET A 39 1.88 -14.25 13.83
CA MET A 39 3.06 -13.42 13.59
C MET A 39 4.06 -13.44 14.77
N VAL A 40 3.58 -13.54 16.01
CA VAL A 40 4.44 -13.75 17.19
C VAL A 40 5.16 -15.09 17.09
N LEU A 41 4.48 -16.17 16.70
CA LEU A 41 5.10 -17.48 16.50
C LEU A 41 6.15 -17.44 15.40
N VAL A 42 5.84 -16.80 14.26
CA VAL A 42 6.81 -16.59 13.17
C VAL A 42 8.05 -15.86 13.70
N SER A 43 7.87 -14.83 14.52
CA SER A 43 8.98 -14.09 15.12
C SER A 43 9.87 -14.96 15.99
N TRP A 44 9.32 -15.90 16.78
CA TRP A 44 10.11 -16.86 17.54
C TRP A 44 10.87 -17.84 16.65
N ILE A 45 10.24 -18.31 15.57
CA ILE A 45 10.90 -19.17 14.57
C ILE A 45 12.07 -18.42 13.92
N MET A 46 11.92 -17.13 13.62
CA MET A 46 12.98 -16.29 13.06
C MET A 46 14.23 -16.19 13.94
N TRP A 47 14.12 -16.34 15.26
CA TRP A 47 15.30 -16.47 16.13
C TRP A 47 16.09 -17.76 15.91
N TYR A 48 15.42 -18.84 15.50
CA TYR A 48 16.03 -20.14 15.21
C TYR A 48 16.54 -20.24 13.77
N VAL A 49 16.00 -19.42 12.86
CA VAL A 49 16.37 -19.38 11.43
C VAL A 49 17.88 -19.30 11.18
N PRO A 50 18.70 -18.48 11.88
CA PRO A 50 20.14 -18.44 11.65
C PRO A 50 20.84 -19.79 11.83
N VAL A 51 20.40 -20.58 12.81
CA VAL A 51 20.93 -21.94 13.04
C VAL A 51 20.47 -22.88 11.92
N GLY A 52 19.18 -22.81 11.54
CA GLY A 52 18.63 -23.59 10.43
C GLY A 52 19.35 -23.32 9.10
N ILE A 53 19.61 -22.05 8.77
CA ILE A 53 20.35 -21.66 7.56
C ILE A 53 21.76 -22.25 7.57
N MET A 54 22.46 -22.19 8.71
CA MET A 54 23.82 -22.73 8.81
C MET A 54 23.88 -24.21 8.42
N PHE A 55 22.95 -25.03 8.93
CA PHE A 55 22.87 -26.45 8.60
C PHE A 55 22.37 -26.71 7.17
N LEU A 56 21.41 -25.93 6.68
CA LEU A 56 20.85 -26.09 5.33
C LEU A 56 21.86 -25.69 4.24
N VAL A 57 22.57 -24.58 4.43
CA VAL A 57 23.66 -24.17 3.53
C VAL A 57 24.81 -25.17 3.62
N GLY A 58 25.18 -25.59 4.83
CA GLY A 58 26.20 -26.61 5.05
C GLY A 58 25.88 -27.93 4.35
N SER A 59 24.64 -28.43 4.46
CA SER A 59 24.23 -29.67 3.81
C SER A 59 24.23 -29.54 2.28
N LYS A 60 23.78 -28.40 1.74
CA LYS A 60 23.79 -28.15 0.29
C LYS A 60 25.20 -28.00 -0.28
N ILE A 61 26.14 -27.41 0.46
CA ILE A 61 27.55 -27.37 0.06
C ILE A 61 28.17 -28.78 0.02
N VAL A 62 27.80 -29.65 0.96
CA VAL A 62 28.29 -31.04 1.01
C VAL A 62 27.66 -31.91 -0.08
N GLU A 63 26.40 -31.67 -0.41
CA GLU A 63 25.65 -32.43 -1.43
C GLU A 63 26.08 -32.06 -2.86
N MET A 64 26.49 -30.82 -3.09
CA MET A 64 26.89 -30.34 -4.42
C MET A 64 28.36 -30.59 -4.72
N LYS A 65 28.59 -31.31 -5.83
CA LYS A 65 29.94 -31.66 -6.32
C LYS A 65 30.73 -30.46 -6.85
N ASP A 66 30.07 -29.33 -7.14
CA ASP A 66 30.68 -28.18 -7.83
C ASP A 66 30.17 -26.82 -7.30
N ILE A 67 30.88 -26.28 -6.30
CA ILE A 67 30.52 -25.04 -5.59
C ILE A 67 30.45 -23.83 -6.54
N VAL A 68 31.26 -23.83 -7.60
CA VAL A 68 31.34 -22.74 -8.58
C VAL A 68 30.02 -22.57 -9.33
N ILE A 69 29.36 -23.67 -9.69
CA ILE A 69 28.09 -23.64 -10.42
C ILE A 69 26.98 -23.08 -9.51
N LEU A 70 26.95 -23.50 -8.24
CA LEU A 70 25.97 -23.01 -7.26
C LEU A 70 26.11 -21.50 -7.05
N VAL A 71 27.33 -21.02 -6.79
CA VAL A 71 27.60 -19.59 -6.58
C VAL A 71 27.24 -18.78 -7.82
N THR A 72 27.54 -19.31 -9.01
CA THR A 72 27.19 -18.65 -10.28
C THR A 72 25.67 -18.57 -10.47
N SER A 73 24.93 -19.64 -10.18
CA SER A 73 23.47 -19.66 -10.29
C SER A 73 22.81 -18.72 -9.27
N LEU A 74 23.28 -18.71 -8.02
CA LEU A 74 22.82 -17.76 -7.01
C LEU A 74 23.14 -16.32 -7.37
N GLY A 75 24.33 -16.06 -7.95
CA GLY A 75 24.69 -14.75 -8.46
C GLY A 75 23.75 -14.26 -9.57
N LYS A 76 23.38 -15.15 -10.50
CA LYS A 76 22.38 -14.84 -11.55
C LYS A 76 21.01 -14.55 -10.95
N TYR A 77 20.59 -15.30 -9.93
CA TYR A 77 19.34 -15.06 -9.22
C TYR A 77 19.32 -13.68 -8.55
N ILE A 78 20.35 -13.34 -7.76
CA ILE A 78 20.47 -12.04 -7.09
C ILE A 78 20.42 -10.92 -8.13
N PHE A 79 21.19 -11.06 -9.21
CA PHE A 79 21.21 -10.09 -10.30
C PHE A 79 19.83 -9.92 -10.95
N ALA A 80 19.15 -11.02 -11.29
CA ALA A 80 17.83 -10.99 -11.90
C ALA A 80 16.78 -10.34 -10.98
N SER A 81 16.81 -10.63 -9.68
CA SER A 81 15.90 -10.03 -8.71
C SER A 81 16.14 -8.53 -8.53
N ILE A 82 17.40 -8.11 -8.32
CA ILE A 82 17.76 -6.69 -8.22
C ILE A 82 17.43 -5.95 -9.51
N LEU A 83 17.68 -6.55 -10.67
CA LEU A 83 17.32 -5.97 -11.95
C LEU A 83 15.80 -5.78 -12.08
N GLY A 84 15.01 -6.77 -11.65
CA GLY A 84 13.55 -6.67 -11.58
C GLY A 84 13.10 -5.50 -10.71
N HIS A 85 13.68 -5.37 -9.51
CA HIS A 85 13.39 -4.26 -8.60
C HIS A 85 13.77 -2.89 -9.21
N ILE A 86 14.93 -2.78 -9.85
CA ILE A 86 15.38 -1.54 -10.51
C ILE A 86 14.47 -1.18 -11.68
N ILE A 87 14.06 -2.16 -12.50
CA ILE A 87 13.14 -1.90 -13.62
C ILE A 87 11.78 -1.45 -13.08
N HIS A 88 11.26 -2.12 -12.06
CA HIS A 88 9.94 -1.80 -11.52
C HIS A 88 9.93 -0.45 -10.79
N GLY A 89 10.82 -0.26 -9.82
CA GLY A 89 10.94 0.99 -9.05
C GLY A 89 11.51 2.15 -9.85
N GLY A 90 12.49 1.91 -10.73
CA GLY A 90 13.14 2.96 -11.49
C GLY A 90 12.41 3.40 -12.76
N ILE A 91 11.57 2.52 -13.35
CA ILE A 91 10.91 2.77 -14.65
C ILE A 91 9.40 2.63 -14.55
N VAL A 92 8.88 1.49 -14.08
CA VAL A 92 7.44 1.19 -14.13
C VAL A 92 6.64 2.11 -13.20
N LEU A 93 7.00 2.17 -11.91
CA LEU A 93 6.29 3.02 -10.94
C LEU A 93 6.41 4.53 -11.28
N PRO A 94 7.59 5.06 -11.64
CA PRO A 94 7.74 6.44 -12.11
C PRO A 94 6.93 6.74 -13.37
N LEU A 95 6.85 5.79 -14.31
CA LEU A 95 6.04 5.94 -15.52
C LEU A 95 4.55 6.02 -15.17
N ILE A 96 4.06 5.15 -14.29
CA ILE A 96 2.67 5.19 -13.79
C ILE A 96 2.40 6.56 -13.15
N TYR A 97 3.27 7.02 -12.25
CA TYR A 97 3.15 8.34 -11.62
C TYR A 97 3.10 9.47 -12.66
N PHE A 98 3.98 9.44 -13.66
CA PHE A 98 4.03 10.45 -14.72
C PHE A 98 2.75 10.45 -15.59
N VAL A 99 2.22 9.27 -15.92
CA VAL A 99 0.99 9.16 -16.74
C VAL A 99 -0.20 9.82 -16.04
N PHE A 100 -0.37 9.60 -14.73
CA PHE A 100 -1.50 10.16 -13.97
C PHE A 100 -1.31 11.62 -13.55
N THR A 101 -0.12 11.99 -13.06
CA THR A 101 0.13 13.32 -12.49
C THR A 101 0.68 14.32 -13.49
N ARG A 102 1.27 13.85 -14.60
CA ARG A 102 2.07 14.64 -15.57
C ARG A 102 3.20 15.46 -14.92
N LYS A 103 3.61 15.11 -13.69
CA LYS A 103 4.72 15.72 -12.95
C LYS A 103 5.95 14.82 -12.99
N ASN A 104 7.13 15.40 -12.81
CA ASN A 104 8.39 14.65 -12.79
C ASN A 104 8.47 13.74 -11.55
N PRO A 105 8.45 12.41 -11.70
CA PRO A 105 8.47 11.47 -10.57
C PRO A 105 9.81 11.49 -9.81
N TYR A 106 10.94 11.75 -10.48
CA TYR A 106 12.25 11.71 -9.82
C TYR A 106 12.44 12.86 -8.83
N ARG A 107 11.78 14.02 -9.04
CA ARG A 107 11.74 15.08 -8.03
C ARG A 107 10.99 14.65 -6.78
N PHE A 108 9.92 13.88 -6.97
CA PHE A 108 9.15 13.30 -5.87
C PHE A 108 9.99 12.26 -5.10
N LEU A 109 10.69 11.38 -5.80
CA LEU A 109 11.56 10.36 -5.20
C LEU A 109 12.77 10.96 -4.45
N LEU A 110 13.34 12.07 -4.94
CA LEU A 110 14.43 12.77 -4.25
C LEU A 110 14.04 13.30 -2.87
N GLY A 111 12.76 13.65 -2.67
CA GLY A 111 12.24 14.03 -1.35
C GLY A 111 12.14 12.88 -0.35
N LEU A 112 12.34 11.63 -0.80
CA LEU A 112 12.13 10.40 -0.03
C LEU A 112 13.43 9.58 0.17
N LEU A 113 14.60 10.17 -0.06
CA LEU A 113 15.88 9.48 0.11
C LEU A 113 16.08 8.94 1.53
N THR A 114 15.67 9.69 2.56
CA THR A 114 15.81 9.29 3.98
C THR A 114 14.99 8.03 4.31
N PRO A 115 13.68 7.96 4.01
CA PRO A 115 12.91 6.72 4.24
C PRO A 115 13.40 5.56 3.36
N PHE A 116 13.89 5.78 2.14
CA PHE A 116 14.49 4.72 1.32
C PHE A 116 15.78 4.17 1.93
N ALA A 117 16.67 5.04 2.42
CA ALA A 117 17.87 4.62 3.13
C ALA A 117 17.53 3.83 4.41
N THR A 118 16.49 4.26 5.12
CA THR A 118 15.98 3.57 6.31
C THR A 118 15.44 2.19 5.93
N ALA A 119 14.66 2.08 4.85
CA ALA A 119 14.06 0.82 4.38
C ALA A 119 15.14 -0.18 3.98
N PHE A 120 16.16 0.31 3.28
CA PHE A 120 17.33 -0.50 2.91
C PHE A 120 18.11 -0.98 4.14
N ALA A 121 18.22 -0.16 5.18
CA ALA A 121 18.95 -0.49 6.40
C ALA A 121 18.18 -1.50 7.28
N THR A 122 16.88 -1.28 7.46
CA THR A 122 16.03 -2.03 8.40
C THR A 122 15.38 -3.28 7.80
N CYS A 123 15.26 -3.38 6.48
CA CYS A 123 14.49 -4.42 5.78
C CYS A 123 13.02 -4.52 6.27
N SER A 124 12.42 -3.40 6.68
CA SER A 124 11.03 -3.39 7.14
C SER A 124 10.30 -2.13 6.68
N SER A 125 9.23 -2.33 5.90
CA SER A 125 8.33 -1.25 5.47
C SER A 125 7.66 -0.58 6.66
N SER A 126 7.19 -1.37 7.63
CA SER A 126 6.53 -0.84 8.85
C SER A 126 7.48 0.00 9.71
N ALA A 127 8.77 -0.37 9.80
CA ALA A 127 9.77 0.42 10.52
C ALA A 127 10.03 1.80 9.87
N THR A 128 9.80 1.94 8.57
CA THR A 128 10.05 3.18 7.82
C THR A 128 8.88 4.16 7.82
N LEU A 129 7.68 3.67 8.17
CA LEU A 129 6.43 4.40 8.05
C LEU A 129 6.45 5.79 8.72
N PRO A 130 6.98 5.98 9.94
CA PRO A 130 7.05 7.31 10.55
C PRO A 130 7.93 8.29 9.77
N SER A 131 9.08 7.83 9.26
CA SER A 131 9.98 8.65 8.44
C SER A 131 9.36 8.95 7.08
N MET A 132 8.62 7.99 6.51
CA MET A 132 7.94 8.15 5.22
C MET A 132 6.85 9.21 5.30
N ILE A 133 5.97 9.14 6.31
CA ILE A 133 4.90 10.12 6.53
C ILE A 133 5.48 11.53 6.69
N LYS A 134 6.57 11.67 7.46
CA LYS A 134 7.20 12.98 7.65
C LYS A 134 7.74 13.54 6.32
N CYS A 135 8.52 12.76 5.58
CA CYS A 135 9.13 13.22 4.33
C CYS A 135 8.09 13.51 3.24
N ILE A 136 7.01 12.72 3.14
CA ILE A 136 5.97 12.96 2.13
C ILE A 136 5.15 14.23 2.43
N GLU A 137 4.87 14.51 3.71
CA GLU A 137 4.15 15.72 4.14
C GLU A 137 5.04 16.98 4.00
N GLU A 138 6.30 16.92 4.45
CA GLU A 138 7.20 18.08 4.51
C GLU A 138 7.90 18.38 3.17
N ASN A 139 8.42 17.35 2.48
CA ASN A 139 9.24 17.56 1.28
C ASN A 139 8.40 17.58 0.01
N ASN A 140 7.35 16.75 -0.03
CA ASN A 140 6.54 16.54 -1.25
C ASN A 140 5.17 17.23 -1.17
N GLY A 141 4.79 17.76 -0.01
CA GLY A 141 3.56 18.53 0.19
C GLY A 141 2.28 17.73 0.04
N VAL A 142 2.33 16.40 0.24
CA VAL A 142 1.14 15.56 0.18
C VAL A 142 0.23 15.85 1.37
N ASP A 143 -1.07 15.93 1.11
CA ASP A 143 -2.06 16.21 2.15
C ASP A 143 -2.04 15.15 3.27
N LYS A 144 -2.12 15.63 4.53
CA LYS A 144 -2.01 14.80 5.73
C LYS A 144 -3.10 13.75 5.84
N SER A 145 -4.32 14.05 5.35
CA SER A 145 -5.42 13.09 5.40
C SER A 145 -5.15 11.90 4.47
N ILE A 146 -4.49 12.14 3.34
CA ILE A 146 -4.15 11.12 2.35
C ILE A 146 -2.94 10.31 2.81
N SER A 147 -1.84 10.98 3.22
CA SER A 147 -0.61 10.30 3.63
C SER A 147 -0.83 9.37 4.82
N ARG A 148 -1.59 9.81 5.83
CA ARG A 148 -1.86 9.06 7.07
C ARG A 148 -2.88 7.94 6.89
N PHE A 149 -3.66 7.98 5.81
CA PHE A 149 -4.59 6.91 5.47
C PHE A 149 -3.93 5.86 4.58
N ILE A 150 -3.27 6.28 3.50
CA ILE A 150 -2.74 5.37 2.48
C ILE A 150 -1.46 4.67 2.92
N LEU A 151 -0.50 5.39 3.52
CA LEU A 151 0.81 4.80 3.83
C LEU A 151 0.75 3.63 4.84
N PRO A 152 -0.04 3.71 5.93
CA PRO A 152 -0.15 2.57 6.85
C PRO A 152 -0.81 1.34 6.21
N ILE A 153 -1.77 1.55 5.30
CA ILE A 153 -2.43 0.47 4.56
C ILE A 153 -1.47 -0.12 3.52
N GLY A 154 -0.76 0.74 2.78
CA GLY A 154 0.23 0.37 1.77
C GLY A 154 1.34 -0.51 2.34
N ALA A 155 1.87 -0.14 3.51
CA ALA A 155 2.95 -0.87 4.17
C ALA A 155 2.64 -2.35 4.51
N THR A 156 1.37 -2.76 4.40
CA THR A 156 0.94 -4.16 4.58
C THR A 156 0.39 -4.77 3.30
N VAL A 157 -0.37 -4.01 2.50
CA VAL A 157 -1.10 -4.55 1.34
C VAL A 157 -0.26 -4.48 0.06
N ASN A 158 0.50 -3.41 -0.12
CA ASN A 158 1.17 -3.10 -1.38
C ASN A 158 2.65 -3.52 -1.33
N MET A 159 2.89 -4.80 -1.58
CA MET A 159 4.23 -5.38 -1.58
C MET A 159 4.70 -5.83 -2.97
N ASP A 160 4.88 -4.87 -3.87
CA ASP A 160 5.33 -5.12 -5.25
C ASP A 160 6.69 -5.84 -5.32
N GLY A 161 7.64 -5.40 -4.50
CA GLY A 161 8.94 -6.04 -4.37
C GLY A 161 8.82 -7.49 -3.91
N ALA A 162 7.92 -7.79 -2.95
CA ALA A 162 7.72 -9.15 -2.47
C ALA A 162 7.15 -10.05 -3.58
N ALA A 163 6.20 -9.55 -4.38
CA ALA A 163 5.65 -10.27 -5.52
C ALA A 163 6.71 -10.57 -6.58
N ILE A 164 7.56 -9.59 -6.93
CA ILE A 164 8.68 -9.77 -7.86
C ILE A 164 9.67 -10.82 -7.33
N PHE A 165 10.08 -10.67 -6.07
CA PHE A 165 10.97 -11.60 -5.38
C PHE A 165 10.43 -13.03 -5.41
N GLN A 166 9.16 -13.23 -5.02
CA GLN A 166 8.51 -14.53 -5.01
C GLN A 166 8.48 -15.15 -6.41
N CYS A 167 8.10 -14.38 -7.44
CA CYS A 167 8.03 -14.89 -8.82
C CYS A 167 9.42 -15.31 -9.33
N VAL A 168 10.44 -14.46 -9.12
CA VAL A 168 11.81 -14.75 -9.57
C VAL A 168 12.37 -15.96 -8.82
N ALA A 169 12.17 -16.05 -7.50
CA ALA A 169 12.62 -17.18 -6.69
C ALA A 169 11.96 -18.49 -7.09
N THR A 170 10.64 -18.51 -7.32
CA THR A 170 9.93 -19.71 -7.75
C THR A 170 10.39 -20.19 -9.12
N VAL A 171 10.53 -19.29 -10.09
CA VAL A 171 11.03 -19.65 -11.43
C VAL A 171 12.48 -20.13 -11.37
N PHE A 172 13.32 -19.51 -10.53
CA PHE A 172 14.69 -19.95 -10.32
C PHE A 172 14.77 -21.36 -9.72
N ILE A 173 13.95 -21.68 -8.72
CA ILE A 173 13.89 -23.03 -8.11
C ILE A 173 13.41 -24.06 -9.14
N ALA A 174 12.46 -23.70 -10.00
CA ALA A 174 12.02 -24.57 -11.10
C ALA A 174 13.19 -24.87 -12.06
N GLN A 175 13.96 -23.84 -12.45
CA GLN A 175 15.13 -23.98 -13.31
C GLN A 175 16.26 -24.78 -12.66
N LEU A 176 16.50 -24.60 -11.36
CA LEU A 176 17.48 -25.39 -10.61
C LEU A 176 17.13 -26.89 -10.60
N ASN A 177 15.85 -27.22 -10.51
CA ASN A 177 15.35 -28.59 -10.53
C ASN A 177 15.16 -29.15 -11.95
N ASN A 178 15.53 -28.39 -13.00
CA ASN A 178 15.30 -28.74 -14.40
C ASN A 178 13.82 -29.07 -14.71
N VAL A 179 12.90 -28.33 -14.08
CA VAL A 179 11.46 -28.46 -14.32
C VAL A 179 11.00 -27.35 -15.24
N ASP A 180 10.47 -27.74 -16.41
CA ASP A 180 9.84 -26.80 -17.33
C ASP A 180 8.45 -26.40 -16.82
N LEU A 181 8.25 -25.11 -16.62
CA LEU A 181 6.97 -24.57 -16.17
C LEU A 181 5.99 -24.45 -17.34
N ASN A 182 4.82 -25.09 -17.22
CA ASN A 182 3.72 -24.89 -18.16
C ASN A 182 3.02 -23.54 -17.92
N ALA A 183 2.32 -23.01 -18.93
CA ALA A 183 1.52 -21.79 -18.85
C ALA A 183 0.53 -21.78 -17.68
N GLY A 184 -0.06 -22.93 -17.35
CA GLY A 184 -0.92 -23.08 -16.18
C GLY A 184 -0.18 -22.84 -14.86
N GLN A 185 1.03 -23.37 -14.71
CA GLN A 185 1.86 -23.14 -13.52
C GLN A 185 2.33 -21.69 -13.45
N ILE A 186 2.71 -21.07 -14.57
CA ILE A 186 3.08 -19.64 -14.61
C ILE A 186 1.91 -18.77 -14.15
N PHE A 187 0.69 -19.07 -14.61
CA PHE A 187 -0.51 -18.36 -14.16
C PHE A 187 -0.78 -18.57 -12.67
N THR A 188 -0.62 -19.79 -12.16
CA THR A 188 -0.74 -20.08 -10.73
C THR A 188 0.31 -19.31 -9.92
N ILE A 189 1.57 -19.26 -10.36
CA ILE A 189 2.63 -18.48 -9.70
C ILE A 189 2.22 -17.01 -9.63
N LEU A 190 1.77 -16.43 -10.74
CA LEU A 190 1.37 -15.02 -10.79
C LEU A 190 0.25 -14.71 -9.78
N VAL A 191 -0.84 -15.48 -9.80
CA VAL A 191 -1.99 -15.25 -8.92
C VAL A 191 -1.63 -15.50 -7.45
N THR A 192 -0.91 -16.58 -7.16
CA THR A 192 -0.53 -16.94 -5.79
C THR A 192 0.50 -15.97 -5.22
N ALA A 193 1.48 -15.51 -6.01
CA ALA A 193 2.45 -14.51 -5.58
C ALA A 193 1.76 -13.16 -5.28
N THR A 194 0.89 -12.67 -6.16
CA THR A 194 0.14 -11.44 -5.90
C THR A 194 -0.77 -11.55 -4.67
N ALA A 195 -1.40 -12.70 -4.45
CA ALA A 195 -2.22 -12.91 -3.26
C ALA A 195 -1.35 -13.03 -1.99
N ALA A 196 -0.21 -13.72 -2.08
CA ALA A 196 0.70 -13.92 -0.96
C ALA A 196 1.46 -12.65 -0.58
N SER A 197 1.74 -11.76 -1.53
CA SER A 197 2.39 -10.47 -1.25
C SER A 197 1.51 -9.55 -0.40
N VAL A 198 0.19 -9.60 -0.54
CA VAL A 198 -0.76 -8.87 0.32
C VAL A 198 -0.78 -9.45 1.74
N GLY A 199 -0.54 -10.76 1.88
CA GLY A 199 -0.54 -11.47 3.17
C GLY A 199 0.82 -11.48 3.88
N ALA A 200 1.89 -11.05 3.21
CA ALA A 200 3.19 -10.91 3.83
C ALA A 200 3.14 -9.68 4.74
N ALA A 201 3.15 -9.86 6.05
CA ALA A 201 3.28 -8.72 6.97
C ALA A 201 4.68 -8.08 6.79
N GLY A 202 4.81 -6.77 7.07
CA GLY A 202 6.04 -5.96 6.88
C GLY A 202 7.20 -6.29 7.83
N VAL A 203 7.37 -7.57 8.14
CA VAL A 203 8.37 -8.15 9.04
C VAL A 203 9.51 -8.74 8.20
N PRO A 204 10.77 -8.56 8.62
CA PRO A 204 11.94 -9.08 7.89
C PRO A 204 11.83 -10.58 7.58
N ALA A 205 12.28 -10.97 6.39
CA ALA A 205 12.25 -12.35 5.87
C ALA A 205 10.87 -13.04 5.77
N GLY A 206 9.75 -12.32 5.94
CA GLY A 206 8.41 -12.87 5.74
C GLY A 206 8.16 -13.36 4.31
N GLY A 207 8.90 -12.83 3.33
CA GLY A 207 8.84 -13.24 1.92
C GLY A 207 9.27 -14.68 1.67
N VAL A 208 10.18 -15.24 2.48
CA VAL A 208 10.67 -16.61 2.25
C VAL A 208 9.62 -17.66 2.61
N LEU A 209 8.85 -17.42 3.67
CA LEU A 209 7.77 -18.33 4.08
C LEU A 209 6.67 -18.43 3.00
N THR A 210 6.37 -17.31 2.35
CA THR A 210 5.35 -17.25 1.30
C THR A 210 5.80 -17.90 0.00
N ILE A 211 7.11 -18.04 -0.27
CA ILE A 211 7.60 -18.83 -1.41
C ILE A 211 7.27 -20.31 -1.24
N ALA A 212 7.36 -20.87 -0.02
CA ALA A 212 7.02 -22.27 0.23
C ALA A 212 5.58 -22.59 -0.19
N ILE A 213 4.66 -21.67 0.12
CA ILE A 213 3.24 -21.72 -0.24
C ILE A 213 3.08 -21.77 -1.77
N ILE A 214 3.84 -20.97 -2.51
CA ILE A 214 3.78 -20.92 -3.98
C ILE A 214 4.35 -22.20 -4.60
N LEU A 215 5.49 -22.69 -4.09
CA LEU A 215 6.13 -23.93 -4.57
C LEU A 215 5.20 -25.14 -4.39
N GLU A 216 4.55 -25.26 -3.23
CA GLU A 216 3.56 -26.31 -2.99
C GLU A 216 2.36 -26.21 -3.94
N ALA A 217 1.91 -25.00 -4.26
CA ALA A 217 0.78 -24.79 -5.17
C ALA A 217 1.05 -25.28 -6.60
N ILE A 218 2.31 -25.27 -7.05
CA ILE A 218 2.73 -25.77 -8.37
C ILE A 218 3.37 -27.16 -8.33
N GLY A 219 3.47 -27.78 -7.15
CA GLY A 219 4.00 -29.13 -6.96
C GLY A 219 5.53 -29.23 -6.99
N LEU A 220 6.24 -28.13 -6.74
CA LEU A 220 7.70 -28.14 -6.66
C LEU A 220 8.21 -28.43 -5.24
N PRO A 221 9.36 -29.10 -5.10
CA PRO A 221 9.90 -29.43 -3.80
C PRO A 221 10.44 -28.18 -3.08
N THR A 222 10.21 -28.07 -1.78
CA THR A 222 10.56 -26.89 -0.96
C THR A 222 11.97 -26.95 -0.37
N HIS A 223 12.72 -28.03 -0.60
CA HIS A 223 14.03 -28.25 0.03
C HIS A 223 15.10 -27.24 -0.45
N ASP A 224 14.96 -26.71 -1.67
CA ASP A 224 15.85 -25.69 -2.25
C ASP A 224 15.54 -24.26 -1.78
N LEU A 225 14.48 -24.05 -0.98
CA LEU A 225 14.18 -22.76 -0.36
C LEU A 225 15.34 -22.26 0.52
N SER A 226 16.09 -23.21 1.09
CA SER A 226 17.32 -22.95 1.85
C SER A 226 18.34 -22.09 1.11
N LEU A 227 18.48 -22.30 -0.20
CA LEU A 227 19.42 -21.58 -1.05
C LEU A 227 19.00 -20.11 -1.22
N ILE A 228 17.70 -19.85 -1.34
CA ILE A 228 17.15 -18.50 -1.41
C ILE A 228 17.36 -17.78 -0.07
N LEU A 229 17.04 -18.46 1.03
CA LEU A 229 17.18 -17.90 2.38
C LEU A 229 18.62 -17.48 2.70
N ALA A 230 19.62 -18.17 2.14
CA ALA A 230 21.04 -17.83 2.31
C ALA A 230 21.43 -16.48 1.68
N VAL A 231 20.75 -16.07 0.60
CA VAL A 231 21.04 -14.84 -0.15
C VAL A 231 19.98 -13.75 0.05
N ASP A 232 18.91 -14.08 0.76
CA ASP A 232 17.75 -13.21 0.99
C ASP A 232 18.13 -11.89 1.66
N TRP A 233 19.12 -11.88 2.55
CA TRP A 233 19.57 -10.69 3.26
C TRP A 233 20.00 -9.51 2.36
N ILE A 234 20.40 -9.77 1.11
CA ILE A 234 20.70 -8.74 0.11
C ILE A 234 19.43 -8.33 -0.62
N VAL A 235 18.67 -9.33 -1.08
CA VAL A 235 17.51 -9.14 -1.95
C VAL A 235 16.39 -8.43 -1.19
N ASP A 236 16.12 -8.84 0.05
CA ASP A 236 15.08 -8.30 0.94
C ASP A 236 15.21 -6.79 1.17
N ARG A 237 16.45 -6.27 1.16
CA ARG A 237 16.70 -4.81 1.26
C ARG A 237 16.13 -4.06 0.06
N THR A 238 16.38 -4.58 -1.14
CA THR A 238 15.87 -3.97 -2.38
C THR A 238 14.36 -4.18 -2.53
N THR A 239 13.85 -5.34 -2.11
CA THR A 239 12.41 -5.64 -2.01
C THR A 239 11.70 -4.59 -1.15
N THR A 240 12.22 -4.33 0.04
CA THR A 240 11.62 -3.38 0.99
C THR A 240 11.60 -1.96 0.41
N VAL A 241 12.68 -1.53 -0.26
CA VAL A 241 12.75 -0.20 -0.90
C VAL A 241 11.66 -0.04 -1.95
N VAL A 242 11.46 -1.04 -2.83
CA VAL A 242 10.42 -0.98 -3.86
C VAL A 242 9.01 -0.97 -3.26
N ASN A 243 8.77 -1.73 -2.18
CA ASN A 243 7.48 -1.71 -1.48
C ASN A 243 7.14 -0.30 -0.96
N VAL A 244 8.07 0.32 -0.22
CA VAL A 244 7.83 1.66 0.33
C VAL A 244 7.77 2.74 -0.77
N GLU A 245 8.48 2.56 -1.87
CA GLU A 245 8.40 3.43 -3.04
C GLU A 245 7.01 3.41 -3.68
N GLY A 246 6.43 2.22 -3.87
CA GLY A 246 5.08 2.04 -4.38
C GLY A 246 4.04 2.79 -3.54
N ASP A 247 4.14 2.66 -2.21
CA ASP A 247 3.23 3.33 -1.26
C ASP A 247 3.30 4.86 -1.39
N ALA A 248 4.52 5.40 -1.47
CA ALA A 248 4.72 6.84 -1.55
C ALA A 248 4.23 7.42 -2.87
N LEU A 249 4.51 6.74 -3.99
CA LEU A 249 4.01 7.16 -5.30
C LEU A 249 2.49 7.04 -5.37
N GLY A 250 1.90 6.00 -4.79
CA GLY A 250 0.46 5.83 -4.65
C GLY A 250 -0.20 6.99 -3.89
N ALA A 251 0.37 7.38 -2.76
CA ALA A 251 -0.09 8.54 -1.99
C ALA A 251 0.00 9.85 -2.81
N GLY A 252 1.08 10.03 -3.56
CA GLY A 252 1.26 11.19 -4.44
C GLY A 252 0.27 11.24 -5.62
N ILE A 253 -0.04 10.10 -6.22
CA ILE A 253 -1.06 9.99 -7.29
C ILE A 253 -2.43 10.32 -6.72
N LEU A 254 -2.81 9.73 -5.58
CA LEU A 254 -4.11 9.96 -4.98
C LEU A 254 -4.30 11.42 -4.57
N HIS A 255 -3.26 12.05 -4.04
CA HIS A 255 -3.26 13.48 -3.75
C HIS A 255 -3.56 14.33 -4.98
N TYR A 256 -2.90 14.08 -6.09
CA TYR A 256 -3.15 14.79 -7.34
C TYR A 256 -4.58 14.58 -7.86
N LEU A 257 -5.08 13.35 -7.83
CA LEU A 257 -6.43 13.02 -8.29
C LEU A 257 -7.50 13.70 -7.41
N ASN A 258 -7.30 13.71 -6.09
CA ASN A 258 -8.21 14.38 -5.16
C ASN A 258 -8.22 15.90 -5.38
N GLU A 259 -7.04 16.53 -5.51
CA GLU A 259 -6.94 17.97 -5.78
C GLU A 259 -7.65 18.35 -7.11
N LYS A 260 -7.51 17.52 -8.14
CA LYS A 260 -8.20 17.71 -9.41
C LYS A 260 -9.72 17.58 -9.27
N ALA A 261 -10.20 16.58 -8.52
CA ALA A 261 -11.61 16.38 -8.29
C ALA A 261 -12.23 17.55 -7.52
N THR A 262 -11.60 18.02 -6.45
CA THR A 262 -12.07 19.18 -5.67
C THR A 262 -12.16 20.44 -6.53
N LYS A 263 -11.15 20.72 -7.37
CA LYS A 263 -11.18 21.88 -8.28
C LYS A 263 -12.30 21.81 -9.31
N MET A 264 -12.66 20.62 -9.77
CA MET A 264 -13.79 20.43 -10.70
C MET A 264 -15.13 20.71 -10.01
N VAL A 265 -15.31 20.19 -8.78
CA VAL A 265 -16.52 20.44 -7.98
C VAL A 265 -16.67 21.93 -7.62
N ASP A 266 -15.57 22.58 -7.21
CA ASP A 266 -15.59 24.01 -6.90
C ASP A 266 -15.93 24.86 -8.14
N HIS A 267 -15.48 24.45 -9.33
CA HIS A 267 -15.83 25.09 -10.60
C HIS A 267 -17.32 24.95 -10.92
N GLU A 268 -17.88 23.74 -10.79
CA GLU A 268 -19.32 23.51 -10.99
C GLU A 268 -20.17 24.32 -10.00
N LEU A 269 -19.78 24.36 -8.72
CA LEU A 269 -20.48 25.15 -7.70
C LEU A 269 -20.40 26.65 -7.96
N SER A 270 -19.30 27.14 -8.54
CA SER A 270 -19.15 28.56 -8.89
C SER A 270 -19.92 28.93 -10.15
N GLU A 271 -20.01 28.05 -11.16
CA GLU A 271 -20.90 28.25 -12.33
C GLU A 271 -22.37 28.30 -11.92
N VAL A 272 -22.84 27.35 -11.09
CA VAL A 272 -24.23 27.37 -10.59
C VAL A 272 -24.54 28.64 -9.78
N LYS A 273 -23.57 29.15 -9.01
CA LYS A 273 -23.74 30.41 -8.26
C LYS A 273 -23.79 31.65 -9.15
N VAL A 274 -23.12 31.62 -10.31
CA VAL A 274 -23.17 32.70 -11.31
C VAL A 274 -24.48 32.67 -12.10
N GLU A 275 -25.00 31.48 -12.43
CA GLU A 275 -26.33 31.34 -13.06
C GLU A 275 -27.48 31.69 -12.10
N ALA A 276 -27.31 31.46 -10.80
CA ALA A 276 -28.30 31.80 -9.78
C ALA A 276 -28.29 33.28 -9.33
N VAL A 277 -27.56 34.18 -10.01
CA VAL A 277 -27.72 35.62 -9.78
C VAL A 277 -29.16 35.99 -10.22
N PRO A 278 -30.03 36.46 -9.30
CA PRO A 278 -31.39 36.78 -9.66
C PRO A 278 -31.35 37.88 -10.72
N ASN A 279 -32.08 37.66 -11.81
CA ASN A 279 -32.37 38.71 -12.77
C ASN A 279 -33.14 39.81 -12.04
N CYS A 280 -32.42 40.78 -11.47
CA CYS A 280 -32.97 41.99 -10.84
C CYS A 280 -33.51 42.93 -11.93
N LYS A 281 -34.52 42.46 -12.66
CA LYS A 281 -35.48 43.24 -13.46
C LYS A 281 -36.76 42.41 -13.60
N SER A 282 -37.43 42.13 -12.48
CA SER A 282 -38.88 41.96 -12.55
C SER A 282 -39.47 43.36 -12.43
N GLU A 283 -39.96 43.87 -13.55
CA GLU A 283 -40.65 45.14 -13.66
C GLU A 283 -41.76 45.25 -12.61
N ASP A 284 -41.95 46.46 -12.08
CA ASP A 284 -43.01 46.82 -11.15
C ASP A 284 -44.40 46.50 -11.72
N GLU A 285 -44.93 45.30 -11.44
CA GLU A 285 -46.36 45.06 -11.57
C GLU A 285 -47.10 45.76 -10.43
N THR A 286 -47.55 46.97 -10.74
CA THR A 286 -48.48 47.73 -9.91
C THR A 286 -49.83 46.99 -9.86
N SER A 287 -50.08 46.27 -8.77
CA SER A 287 -51.42 45.77 -8.42
C SER A 287 -52.38 46.93 -8.12
N PRO A 288 -53.54 47.05 -8.79
CA PRO A 288 -54.39 48.22 -8.68
C PRO A 288 -55.45 48.03 -7.59
N LEU A 289 -55.10 47.78 -6.33
CA LEU A 289 -56.15 47.55 -5.30
C LEU A 289 -55.77 47.85 -3.84
N VAL A 290 -54.97 48.88 -3.57
CA VAL A 290 -54.82 49.39 -2.19
C VAL A 290 -54.98 50.91 -2.16
N THR A 291 -56.17 51.35 -1.76
CA THR A 291 -56.53 52.75 -1.52
C THR A 291 -55.73 53.35 -0.37
N HIS A 292 -55.16 54.53 -0.62
CA HIS A 292 -54.54 55.43 0.33
C HIS A 292 -55.43 55.76 1.55
N ARG A 293 -54.83 55.79 2.74
CA ARG A 293 -55.20 56.72 3.81
C ARG A 293 -53.97 57.12 4.61
N ASN A 294 -53.70 58.43 4.66
CA ASN A 294 -52.71 59.14 5.48
C ASN A 294 -53.41 60.41 6.04
N PRO A 295 -52.88 61.19 7.02
CA PRO A 295 -51.80 60.95 8.01
C PRO A 295 -52.03 61.58 9.44
N ALA A 296 -51.06 61.33 10.36
CA ALA A 296 -50.52 62.17 11.47
C ALA A 296 -51.23 62.25 12.87
N PRO A 297 -50.57 62.69 14.00
CA PRO A 297 -49.12 62.75 14.37
C PRO A 297 -48.75 62.22 15.80
N THR A 298 -47.44 62.21 16.11
CA THR A 298 -46.61 61.92 17.34
C THR A 298 -47.03 62.65 18.66
N PRO A 299 -46.48 62.43 19.90
CA PRO A 299 -45.05 62.22 20.26
C PRO A 299 -44.63 61.38 21.53
N ALA A 300 -43.34 61.02 21.58
CA ALA A 300 -42.35 60.97 22.70
C ALA A 300 -42.62 60.26 24.06
N SER A 301 -41.69 59.37 24.44
CA SER A 301 -41.01 59.36 25.76
C SER A 301 -39.74 58.47 25.74
N VAL A 302 -38.69 58.92 26.44
CA VAL A 302 -37.30 58.41 26.47
C VAL A 302 -37.10 57.42 27.67
N PRO A 303 -35.88 57.02 28.15
CA PRO A 303 -35.47 55.62 28.33
C PRO A 303 -35.18 55.20 29.80
N GLU A 304 -35.05 53.90 30.09
CA GLU A 304 -34.46 53.38 31.35
C GLU A 304 -33.78 52.02 31.00
N LEU A 305 -32.48 51.79 31.15
CA LEU A 305 -31.49 51.84 32.24
C LEU A 305 -31.02 50.40 32.59
N GLU A 306 -29.71 50.27 32.53
CA GLU A 306 -28.78 49.24 33.03
C GLU A 306 -29.28 48.14 33.98
N SER A 307 -28.78 46.92 33.76
CA SER A 307 -28.15 46.15 34.85
C SER A 307 -27.14 45.12 34.33
N LYS A 308 -25.90 45.26 34.82
CA LYS A 308 -24.79 44.31 34.78
C LYS A 308 -25.13 43.00 35.53
N GLU A 309 -24.51 41.89 35.11
CA GLU A 309 -23.81 40.85 35.91
C GLU A 309 -23.69 39.57 35.05
N SER A 310 -22.50 39.08 34.68
CA SER A 310 -21.42 38.45 35.48
C SER A 310 -21.62 36.94 35.69
N VAL A 311 -20.69 36.16 35.12
CA VAL A 311 -20.11 34.88 35.61
C VAL A 311 -20.89 33.58 35.33
N LEU A 312 -20.41 32.81 34.34
CA LEU A 312 -19.53 31.64 34.51
C LEU A 312 -18.94 31.21 33.15
#